data_AF-A0A1Z4QDL6-F1
#
_entry.id   AF-A0A1Z4QDL6-F1
#
_cell.length_a   1.000
_cell.length_b   1.000
_cell.length_c   1.000
_cell.angle_alpha   90.00
_cell.angle_beta   90.00
_cell.angle_gamma   90.00
#
_symmetry.space_group_name_H-M   'P 1'
#
loop_
_entity.id
_entity.type
_entity.pdbx_description
1 polymer ?
#
loop_
_entity_poly.entity_id
_entity_poly.type
_entity_poly.pdbx_seq_one_letter_code
_entity_poly.pdbx_strand_id
1 'polypeptide(L)'
;MDAEFEGLNTILIGKPSAPHLQVLSVTGLDQQMISLLTQYLQSMQLPAGFSGDLVFEFQVSQGRVRQLVLDKQASSLKEQTVIELIRRSLLT
;
A
#
# COMPACT_ATOMS: atom_id res chain seq x y z
N MET A 1 -41.49 -17.90 20.94
CA MET A 1 -40.38 -18.73 20.40
C MET A 1 -40.03 -18.13 19.08
N ASP A 2 -39.26 -17.06 19.21
CA ASP A 2 -38.85 -16.12 18.21
C ASP A 2 -37.73 -16.77 17.39
N ALA A 3 -38.02 -17.08 16.13
CA ALA A 3 -37.00 -17.49 15.17
C ALA A 3 -36.47 -16.21 14.50
N GLU A 4 -35.62 -15.53 15.26
CA GLU A 4 -34.82 -14.39 14.85
C GLU A 4 -33.64 -14.84 13.96
N PHE A 5 -33.43 -14.12 12.84
CA PHE A 5 -32.22 -14.00 12.01
C PHE A 5 -31.70 -15.22 11.22
N GLU A 6 -32.39 -15.60 10.16
CA GLU A 6 -31.76 -16.25 8.99
C GLU A 6 -31.49 -15.19 7.91
N GLY A 7 -30.39 -14.46 8.05
CA GLY A 7 -30.14 -13.31 7.20
C GLY A 7 -28.71 -12.88 7.04
N LEU A 8 -27.72 -13.78 7.03
CA LEU A 8 -26.32 -13.44 6.67
C LEU A 8 -25.55 -14.61 6.05
N ASN A 9 -26.15 -15.42 5.15
CA ASN A 9 -25.37 -16.38 4.34
C ASN A 9 -25.14 -15.88 2.90
N THR A 10 -24.73 -14.62 2.76
CA THR A 10 -24.00 -14.20 1.56
C THR A 10 -22.53 -14.38 1.85
N ILE A 11 -22.10 -15.63 1.70
CA ILE A 11 -20.71 -16.04 1.62
C ILE A 11 -19.98 -15.03 0.74
N LEU A 12 -18.80 -14.65 1.20
CA LEU A 12 -17.82 -13.74 0.62
C LEU A 12 -17.38 -14.16 -0.80
N ILE A 13 -18.30 -14.21 -1.77
CA ILE A 13 -18.00 -14.35 -3.18
C ILE A 13 -17.57 -12.97 -3.66
N GLY A 14 -16.27 -12.70 -3.53
CA GLY A 14 -15.59 -11.60 -4.19
C GLY A 14 -16.05 -10.22 -3.75
N LYS A 15 -15.87 -9.87 -2.48
CA LYS A 15 -15.52 -8.47 -2.23
C LYS A 15 -14.13 -8.32 -2.84
N PRO A 16 -13.91 -7.57 -3.93
CA PRO A 16 -12.54 -7.20 -4.26
C PRO A 16 -12.05 -6.49 -3.00
N SER A 17 -11.14 -7.13 -2.26
CA SER A 17 -10.30 -6.41 -1.31
C SER A 17 -9.85 -5.21 -2.12
N ALA A 18 -10.27 -4.01 -1.73
CA ALA A 18 -9.76 -2.84 -2.39
C ALA A 18 -8.22 -3.00 -2.34
N PRO A 19 -7.52 -2.72 -3.44
CA PRO A 19 -6.07 -2.91 -3.48
C PRO A 19 -5.46 -1.95 -2.47
N HIS A 20 -5.22 -2.46 -1.26
CA HIS A 20 -4.64 -1.73 -0.15
C HIS A 20 -3.14 -2.02 -0.18
N LEU A 21 -2.34 -0.96 -0.20
CA LEU A 21 -0.90 -1.11 -0.02
C LEU A 21 -0.63 -1.60 1.40
N GLN A 22 0.21 -2.62 1.51
CA GLN A 22 0.73 -3.09 2.78
C GLN A 22 2.23 -2.85 2.84
N VAL A 23 2.70 -2.29 3.95
CA VAL A 23 4.13 -2.18 4.22
C VAL A 23 4.61 -3.52 4.76
N LEU A 24 5.45 -4.22 4.00
CA LEU A 24 6.01 -5.52 4.40
C LEU A 24 7.26 -5.37 5.26
N SER A 25 8.12 -4.40 4.93
CA SER A 25 9.35 -4.14 5.67
C SER A 25 9.77 -2.69 5.50
N VAL A 26 10.45 -2.15 6.52
CA VAL A 26 11.06 -0.82 6.50
C VAL A 26 12.41 -0.90 7.18
N THR A 27 13.42 -0.26 6.58
CA THR A 27 14.76 -0.13 7.16
C THR A 27 15.15 1.35 7.17
N GLY A 28 15.77 1.81 8.25
CA GLY A 28 16.31 3.17 8.34
C GLY A 28 15.32 4.28 8.70
N LEU A 29 14.06 3.96 9.01
CA LEU A 29 13.07 4.89 9.57
C LEU A 29 12.76 4.56 11.03
N ASP A 30 12.43 5.57 11.83
CA ASP A 30 11.94 5.37 13.20
C ASP A 30 10.47 4.87 13.23
N GLN A 31 10.01 4.40 14.39
CA GLN A 31 8.68 3.80 14.55
C GLN A 31 7.53 4.78 14.29
N GLN A 32 7.70 6.07 14.59
CA GLN A 32 6.66 7.07 14.34
C GLN A 32 6.52 7.31 12.84
N MET A 33 7.64 7.44 12.14
CA MET A 33 7.67 7.56 10.67
C MET A 33 7.12 6.31 9.99
N ILE A 34 7.46 5.10 10.47
CA ILE A 34 6.91 3.84 9.95
C ILE A 34 5.39 3.81 10.09
N SER A 35 4.86 4.21 11.25
CA SER A 35 3.42 4.23 11.49
C SER A 35 2.69 5.22 10.58
N LEU A 36 3.22 6.43 10.44
CA LEU A 36 2.68 7.47 9.55
C LEU A 36 2.70 7.03 8.08
N LEU A 37 3.84 6.48 7.62
CA LEU A 37 3.99 5.98 6.26
C LEU A 37 3.02 4.83 5.97
N THR A 38 2.90 3.89 6.91
CA THR A 38 1.99 2.73 6.78
C THR A 38 0.54 3.19 6.67
N GLN A 39 0.11 4.09 7.56
CA GLN A 39 -1.25 4.64 7.53
C GLN A 39 -1.51 5.39 6.22
N TYR A 40 -0.54 6.20 5.76
CA TYR A 40 -0.67 6.93 4.50
C TYR A 40 -0.84 5.98 3.32
N LEU A 41 0.05 4.98 3.17
CA LEU A 41 -0.01 4.01 2.08
C LEU A 41 -1.30 3.18 2.10
N GLN A 42 -1.75 2.74 3.27
CA GLN A 42 -2.99 1.97 3.41
C GLN A 42 -4.24 2.78 3.05
N SER A 43 -4.21 4.10 3.24
CA SER A 43 -5.30 5.00 2.86
C SER A 43 -5.40 5.25 1.35
N MET A 44 -4.36 4.89 0.59
CA MET A 44 -4.33 5.13 -0.85
C MET A 44 -5.30 4.20 -1.59
N GLN A 45 -6.05 4.78 -2.51
CA GLN A 45 -6.88 4.04 -3.44
C GLN A 45 -6.03 3.68 -4.66
N LEU A 46 -5.74 2.40 -4.82
CA LEU A 46 -5.09 1.89 -6.02
C LEU A 46 -6.11 1.46 -7.08
N PRO A 47 -5.74 1.52 -8.36
CA PRO A 47 -6.48 0.82 -9.41
C PRO A 47 -6.56 -0.69 -9.12
N ALA A 48 -7.72 -1.29 -9.33
CA ALA A 48 -7.89 -2.73 -9.19
C ALA A 48 -7.23 -3.50 -10.34
N GLY A 49 -6.95 -4.79 -10.12
CA GLY A 49 -6.38 -5.69 -11.14
C GLY A 49 -4.86 -5.80 -11.13
N PHE A 50 -4.19 -5.20 -10.15
CA PHE A 50 -2.74 -5.28 -9.97
C PHE A 50 -2.40 -5.98 -8.65
N SER A 51 -1.37 -6.82 -8.67
CA SER A 51 -0.87 -7.54 -7.49
C SER A 51 0.62 -7.77 -7.61
N GLY A 52 1.33 -7.67 -6.51
CA GLY A 52 2.78 -7.83 -6.44
C GLY A 52 3.41 -6.93 -5.39
N ASP A 53 4.71 -7.04 -5.26
CA ASP A 53 5.53 -6.35 -4.28
C ASP A 53 6.30 -5.22 -4.95
N LEU A 54 6.41 -4.10 -4.23
CA LEU A 54 7.21 -2.96 -4.61
C LEU A 54 8.22 -2.65 -3.50
N VAL A 55 9.47 -2.44 -3.89
CA VAL A 55 10.55 -2.05 -2.99
C VAL A 55 10.99 -0.64 -3.36
N PHE A 56 10.79 0.29 -2.42
CA PHE A 56 11.14 1.69 -2.57
C PHE A 56 12.28 2.07 -1.62
N GLU A 57 13.24 2.82 -2.15
CA GLU A 57 14.31 3.44 -1.39
C GLU A 57 14.09 4.94 -1.30
N PHE A 58 14.10 5.47 -0.08
CA PHE A 58 13.95 6.88 0.21
C PHE A 58 15.33 7.47 0.50
N GLN A 59 15.68 8.54 -0.22
CA GLN A 59 16.78 9.40 0.20
C GLN A 59 16.21 10.58 0.97
N VAL A 60 16.44 10.59 2.28
CA VAL A 60 15.99 11.66 3.17
C VAL A 60 17.16 12.57 3.50
N SER A 61 16.96 13.88 3.36
CA SER A 61 17.95 14.89 3.75
C SER A 61 17.26 16.01 4.51
N GLN A 62 17.78 16.33 5.70
CA GLN A 62 17.22 17.33 6.61
C GLN A 62 15.72 17.07 6.92
N GLY A 63 15.36 15.81 7.15
CA GLY A 63 13.99 15.40 7.49
C GLY A 63 12.99 15.47 6.33
N ARG A 64 13.45 15.72 5.09
CA ARG A 64 12.61 15.74 3.88
C ARG A 64 13.03 14.66 2.90
N VAL A 65 12.05 14.02 2.25
CA VAL A 65 12.31 13.11 1.14
C VAL A 65 12.85 13.92 -0.04
N ARG A 66 14.05 13.59 -0.51
CA ARG A 66 14.69 14.22 -1.67
C ARG A 66 14.54 13.37 -2.92
N GLN A 67 14.59 12.06 -2.74
CA GLN A 67 14.51 11.11 -3.84
C GLN A 67 13.74 9.89 -3.40
N LEU A 68 12.96 9.35 -4.33
CA LEU A 68 12.31 8.06 -4.22
C LEU A 68 12.74 7.21 -5.41
N VAL A 69 13.38 6.08 -5.14
CA VAL A 69 13.90 5.14 -6.13
C VAL A 69 13.12 3.83 -6.00
N LEU A 70 12.69 3.28 -7.13
CA LEU A 70 12.15 1.93 -7.19
C LEU A 70 13.29 0.94 -7.46
N ASP A 71 13.47 -0.05 -6.59
CA ASP A 71 14.31 -1.19 -6.90
C ASP A 71 13.54 -2.13 -7.85
N LYS A 72 13.87 -2.03 -9.14
CA LYS A 72 13.25 -2.83 -10.19
C LYS A 72 13.62 -4.31 -10.12
N GLN A 73 14.72 -4.68 -9.46
CA GLN A 73 15.15 -6.07 -9.33
C GLN A 73 14.40 -6.75 -8.17
N ALA A 74 14.27 -6.05 -7.04
CA ALA A 74 13.56 -6.57 -5.86
C ALA A 74 12.02 -6.49 -5.98
N SER A 75 11.49 -5.58 -6.80
CA SER A 75 10.04 -5.45 -7.00
C SER A 75 9.50 -6.48 -8.00
N SER A 76 8.37 -7.11 -7.71
CA SER A 76 7.69 -8.02 -8.64
C SER A 76 6.65 -7.31 -9.51
N LEU A 77 6.01 -6.24 -9.02
CA LEU A 77 5.09 -5.41 -9.80
C LEU A 77 5.85 -4.50 -10.78
N LYS A 78 5.45 -4.47 -12.06
CA LYS A 78 6.15 -3.73 -13.15
C LYS A 78 5.30 -2.62 -13.76
N GLU A 79 4.06 -2.50 -13.32
CA GLU A 79 3.04 -1.63 -13.88
C GLU A 79 3.34 -0.18 -13.52
N GLN A 80 3.88 0.55 -14.51
CA GLN A 80 4.33 1.93 -14.35
C GLN A 80 3.23 2.86 -13.82
N THR A 81 1.97 2.63 -14.19
CA THR A 81 0.83 3.43 -13.72
C THR A 81 0.69 3.38 -12.20
N VAL A 82 0.86 2.20 -11.58
CA VAL A 82 0.78 2.02 -10.12
C VAL A 82 2.01 2.60 -9.45
N ILE A 83 3.19 2.32 -10.00
CA ILE A 83 4.48 2.84 -9.50
C ILE A 83 4.47 4.38 -9.45
N GLU A 84 4.07 5.04 -10.54
CA GLU A 84 4.05 6.50 -10.62
C GLU A 84 2.98 7.13 -9.73
N LEU A 85 1.84 6.47 -9.54
CA LEU A 85 0.82 6.92 -8.60
C LEU A 85 1.36 6.94 -7.16
N ILE A 86 2.00 5.85 -6.73
CA ILE A 86 2.64 5.75 -5.40
C ILE A 86 3.77 6.79 -5.27
N ARG A 87 4.58 6.94 -6.32
CA ARG A 87 5.71 7.88 -6.33
C ARG A 87 5.27 9.32 -6.13
N ARG A 88 4.21 9.75 -6.83
CA ARG A 88 3.65 11.10 -6.71
C ARG A 88 3.08 11.35 -5.33
N SER A 89 2.43 10.37 -4.73
CA SER A 89 1.89 10.46 -3.38
C SER A 89 3.00 10.67 -2.33
N LEU A 90 4.10 9.93 -2.45
CA LEU A 90 5.20 9.96 -1.48
C LEU A 90 6.19 11.13 -1.61
N LEU A 91 6.23 11.83 -2.75
CA LEU A 91 7.13 12.96 -3.02
C LEU A 91 6.48 14.34 -2.79
N THR A 92 5.34 14.39 -2.10
CA THR A 92 4.60 15.64 -1.84
C THR A 92 5.32 16.57 -0.86
#